data_AF-A0A2B7Y6U6-F1
#
_entry.id   AF-A0A2B7Y6U6-F1
#
_cell.length_a   1.000
_cell.length_b   1.000
_cell.length_c   1.000
_cell.angle_alpha   90.00
_cell.angle_beta   90.00
_cell.angle_gamma   90.00
#
_symmetry.space_group_name_H-M   'P 1'
#
loop_
_entity.id
_entity.type
_entity.pdbx_description
1 polymer ?
#
loop_
_entity_poly.entity_id
_entity_poly.type
_entity_poly.pdbx_seq_one_letter_code
_entity_poly.pdbx_strand_id
1 'polypeptide(L)'
;MTGRSPEDCLTSAARREMACLLDHAKPQPRKTFLLPTDYDVHPREHTSLLSEFLRLAPLLVPSESGLSALTLRHPDLSLANILLVPGSTEIASIIDGLQIPKLPEDFHSMSTEGQIEAKTTFQLEEANLYFMAATGMHNNEHIKVLRIPHNPMRKYLIQQTGYPWDGDIISLRAALVGITSAKFWGSISDLPCPVSFGDEEREKAMRESSEWNESKALLSIIRNDLGIDLEGRTEPGKWYECAVARNREFRMEMLRQSEVHEREICWRNL
;
A
#
# COMPACT_ATOMS: atom_id res chain seq x y z
N MET A 1 19.97 -27.57 9.62
CA MET A 1 19.37 -26.27 9.26
C MET A 1 18.17 -26.57 8.36
N THR A 2 16.97 -26.59 8.92
CA THR A 2 15.73 -26.83 8.17
C THR A 2 15.47 -25.62 7.28
N GLY A 3 15.59 -25.79 5.96
CA GLY A 3 15.26 -24.72 5.02
C GLY A 3 13.77 -24.38 5.15
N ARG A 4 13.46 -23.14 5.56
CA ARG A 4 12.07 -22.64 5.60
C ARG A 4 11.53 -22.67 4.17
N SER A 5 10.34 -23.25 3.97
CA SER A 5 9.73 -23.28 2.65
C SER A 5 9.33 -21.85 2.21
N PRO A 6 9.20 -21.58 0.90
CA PRO A 6 8.70 -20.29 0.41
C PRO A 6 7.33 -19.93 0.99
N GLU A 7 6.48 -20.94 1.20
CA GLU A 7 5.18 -20.80 1.86
C GLU A 7 5.32 -20.37 3.33
N ASP A 8 6.27 -20.94 4.07
CA ASP A 8 6.54 -20.52 5.45
C ASP A 8 7.03 -19.08 5.53
N CYS A 9 7.87 -18.65 4.58
CA CYS A 9 8.30 -17.26 4.49
C CYS A 9 7.10 -16.33 4.22
N LEU A 10 6.26 -16.68 3.24
CA LEU A 10 5.07 -15.92 2.85
C LEU A 10 4.06 -15.78 3.99
N THR A 11 3.83 -16.87 4.74
CA THR A 11 2.82 -16.92 5.81
C THR A 11 3.34 -16.47 7.18
N SER A 12 4.66 -16.34 7.35
CA SER A 12 5.28 -16.03 8.65
C SER A 12 4.79 -14.73 9.28
N ALA A 13 4.59 -13.68 8.48
CA ALA A 13 4.08 -12.39 8.95
C ALA A 13 2.66 -12.52 9.49
N ALA A 14 1.76 -13.11 8.70
CA ALA A 14 0.38 -13.37 9.08
C ALA A 14 0.27 -14.26 10.33
N ARG A 15 1.06 -15.34 10.42
CA ARG A 15 1.06 -16.24 11.60
C ARG A 15 1.54 -15.51 12.86
N ARG A 16 2.57 -14.68 12.76
CA ARG A 16 3.08 -13.87 13.87
C ARG A 16 2.04 -12.86 14.33
N GLU A 17 1.43 -12.14 13.39
CA GLU A 17 0.40 -11.15 13.71
C GLU A 17 -0.82 -11.80 14.35
N MET A 18 -1.28 -12.93 13.80
CA MET A 18 -2.39 -13.71 14.36
C MET A 18 -2.09 -14.18 15.79
N ALA A 19 -0.87 -14.62 16.09
CA ALA A 19 -0.48 -14.99 17.45
C ALA A 19 -0.52 -13.77 18.40
N CYS A 20 0.02 -12.62 17.96
CA CYS A 20 -0.02 -11.38 18.73
C CYS A 20 -1.45 -10.92 19.03
N LEU A 21 -2.33 -10.98 18.03
CA LEU A 21 -3.74 -10.63 18.15
C LEU A 21 -4.46 -11.48 19.21
N LEU A 22 -4.19 -12.78 19.25
CA LEU A 22 -4.84 -13.69 20.18
C LEU A 22 -4.44 -13.43 21.64
N ASP A 23 -3.18 -13.07 21.89
CA ASP A 23 -2.65 -12.91 23.25
C ASP A 23 -2.76 -11.48 23.80
N HIS A 24 -2.73 -10.48 22.91
CA HIS A 24 -2.51 -9.09 23.33
C HIS A 24 -3.52 -8.09 22.80
N ALA A 25 -4.22 -8.38 21.70
CA ALA A 25 -5.11 -7.40 21.09
C ALA A 25 -6.41 -7.24 21.88
N LYS A 26 -6.87 -5.99 21.93
CA LYS A 26 -8.16 -5.61 22.50
C LYS A 26 -9.00 -4.91 21.42
N PRO A 27 -10.34 -5.02 21.49
CA PRO A 27 -11.21 -4.14 20.72
C PRO A 27 -10.83 -2.69 20.95
N GLN A 28 -10.70 -1.94 19.87
CA GLN A 28 -10.36 -0.51 19.90
C GLN A 28 -10.94 0.17 18.67
N PRO A 29 -11.24 1.48 18.74
CA PRO A 29 -11.66 2.22 17.58
C PRO A 29 -10.47 2.41 16.65
N ARG A 30 -10.76 2.52 15.36
CA ARG A 30 -9.78 3.02 14.40
C ARG A 30 -9.49 4.48 14.72
N LYS A 31 -8.21 4.81 14.81
CA LYS A 31 -7.73 6.18 15.14
C LYS A 31 -7.08 6.90 13.98
N THR A 32 -7.12 6.33 12.77
CA THR A 32 -6.55 6.98 11.60
C THR A 32 -7.23 8.33 11.39
N PHE A 33 -6.41 9.38 11.36
CA PHE A 33 -6.74 10.81 11.41
C PHE A 33 -8.04 11.24 10.68
N LEU A 34 -8.37 10.61 9.56
CA LEU A 34 -9.49 11.01 8.69
C LEU A 34 -10.61 9.99 8.56
N LEU A 35 -10.47 8.80 9.12
CA LEU A 35 -11.55 7.80 9.17
C LEU A 35 -11.62 7.11 10.54
N PRO A 36 -11.78 7.87 11.63
CA PRO A 36 -11.97 7.28 12.93
C PRO A 36 -13.31 6.56 13.00
N THR A 37 -13.41 5.56 13.88
CA THR A 37 -14.70 4.94 14.23
C THR A 37 -15.11 5.37 15.63
N ASP A 38 -16.43 5.50 15.85
CA ASP A 38 -17.04 5.69 17.16
C ASP A 38 -17.35 4.35 17.86
N TYR A 39 -17.18 3.24 17.17
CA TYR A 39 -17.27 1.88 17.67
C TYR A 39 -15.91 1.17 17.66
N ASP A 40 -15.79 0.14 18.50
CA ASP A 40 -14.62 -0.73 18.56
C ASP A 40 -14.62 -1.74 17.42
N VAL A 41 -13.50 -1.83 16.70
CA VAL A 41 -13.26 -2.93 15.77
C VAL A 41 -12.71 -4.12 16.56
N HIS A 42 -13.33 -5.29 16.41
CA HIS A 42 -12.90 -6.46 17.17
C HIS A 42 -11.67 -7.11 16.50
N PRO A 43 -10.62 -7.49 17.25
CA PRO A 43 -9.45 -8.20 16.71
C PRO A 43 -9.78 -9.48 15.94
N ARG A 44 -10.98 -10.03 16.15
CA ARG A 44 -11.47 -11.23 15.48
C ARG A 44 -11.68 -10.98 14.00
N GLU A 45 -12.11 -9.79 13.61
CA GLU A 45 -12.25 -9.41 12.21
C GLU A 45 -10.89 -9.47 11.49
N HIS A 46 -9.83 -8.94 12.14
CA HIS A 46 -8.48 -9.00 11.60
C HIS A 46 -7.98 -10.45 11.50
N THR A 47 -8.16 -11.26 12.54
CA THR A 47 -7.75 -12.68 12.50
C THR A 47 -8.50 -13.49 11.45
N SER A 48 -9.79 -13.20 11.20
CA SER A 48 -10.55 -13.86 10.15
C SER A 48 -9.97 -13.56 8.77
N LEU A 49 -9.61 -12.30 8.50
CA LEU A 49 -8.96 -11.92 7.24
C LEU A 49 -7.58 -12.56 7.10
N LEU A 50 -6.78 -12.62 8.16
CA LEU A 50 -5.49 -13.32 8.15
C LEU A 50 -5.67 -14.83 7.90
N SER A 51 -6.72 -15.44 8.44
CA SER A 51 -7.06 -16.84 8.16
C SER A 51 -7.40 -17.06 6.69
N GLU A 52 -8.18 -16.17 6.07
CA GLU A 52 -8.44 -16.22 4.63
C GLU A 52 -7.15 -16.07 3.81
N PHE A 53 -6.26 -15.16 4.19
CA PHE A 53 -4.93 -15.06 3.56
C PHE A 53 -4.14 -16.37 3.66
N LEU A 54 -4.12 -17.02 4.83
CA LEU A 54 -3.40 -18.29 5.02
C LEU A 54 -3.96 -19.41 4.12
N ARG A 55 -5.26 -19.40 3.81
CA ARG A 55 -5.87 -20.34 2.85
C ARG A 55 -5.45 -20.05 1.40
N LEU A 56 -5.20 -18.78 1.07
CA LEU A 56 -4.75 -18.35 -0.25
C LEU A 56 -3.25 -18.53 -0.46
N ALA A 57 -2.44 -18.36 0.59
CA ALA A 57 -0.99 -18.28 0.51
C ALA A 57 -0.31 -19.41 -0.29
N PRO A 58 -0.69 -20.71 -0.15
CA PRO A 58 -0.07 -21.77 -0.94
C PRO A 58 -0.22 -21.59 -2.45
N LEU A 59 -1.30 -20.95 -2.90
CA LEU A 59 -1.61 -20.70 -4.31
C LEU A 59 -0.97 -19.40 -4.82
N LEU A 60 -0.47 -18.55 -3.93
CA LEU A 60 0.25 -17.32 -4.29
C LEU A 60 1.74 -17.57 -4.54
N VAL A 61 2.29 -18.65 -3.99
CA VAL A 61 3.68 -19.08 -4.21
C VAL A 61 3.84 -19.55 -5.66
N PRO A 62 4.77 -18.98 -6.44
CA PRO A 62 5.01 -19.46 -7.80
C PRO A 62 5.49 -20.91 -7.80
N SER A 63 4.91 -21.75 -8.67
CA SER A 63 5.25 -23.17 -8.80
C SER A 63 6.69 -23.41 -9.29
N GLU A 64 7.30 -22.42 -9.95
CA GLU A 64 8.69 -22.49 -10.42
C GLU A 64 9.68 -22.25 -9.27
N SER A 65 10.52 -23.24 -8.99
CA SER A 65 11.49 -23.21 -7.88
C SER A 65 12.50 -22.05 -7.98
N GLY A 66 12.85 -21.62 -9.20
CA GLY A 66 13.74 -20.49 -9.46
C GLY A 66 13.17 -19.13 -9.02
N LEU A 67 11.84 -18.97 -9.02
CA LEU A 67 11.16 -17.72 -8.66
C LEU A 67 11.03 -17.51 -7.15
N SER A 68 11.26 -18.58 -6.37
CA SER A 68 11.21 -18.57 -4.91
C SER A 68 12.59 -18.39 -4.25
N ALA A 69 13.64 -18.15 -5.04
CA ALA A 69 14.99 -17.95 -4.53
C ALA A 69 15.12 -16.64 -3.73
N LEU A 70 15.75 -16.71 -2.56
CA LEU A 70 16.06 -15.54 -1.74
C LEU A 70 17.03 -14.63 -2.50
N THR A 71 16.52 -13.51 -3.00
CA THR A 71 17.31 -12.51 -3.72
C THR A 71 17.20 -11.20 -2.94
N LEU A 72 18.34 -10.61 -2.58
CA LEU A 72 18.37 -9.26 -2.03
C LEU A 72 17.96 -8.28 -3.14
N ARG A 73 16.92 -7.48 -2.89
CA ARG A 73 16.34 -6.53 -3.85
C ARG A 73 16.27 -5.15 -3.21
N HIS A 74 16.27 -4.10 -4.03
CA HIS A 74 15.95 -2.77 -3.53
C HIS A 74 14.51 -2.77 -2.98
N PRO A 75 14.27 -2.35 -1.72
CA PRO A 75 12.95 -2.38 -1.09
C PRO A 75 11.96 -1.45 -1.79
N ASP A 76 12.45 -0.33 -2.31
CA ASP A 76 11.67 0.65 -3.07
C ASP A 76 11.90 0.49 -4.58
N LEU A 77 11.48 -0.64 -5.13
CA LEU A 77 10.95 -0.65 -6.49
C LEU A 77 9.44 -0.50 -6.37
N SER A 78 9.01 0.72 -6.05
CA SER A 78 7.60 1.06 -6.07
C SER A 78 7.10 0.91 -7.50
N LEU A 79 6.04 0.13 -7.67
CA LEU A 79 5.22 0.12 -8.89
C LEU A 79 4.40 1.42 -9.05
N ALA A 80 4.89 2.54 -8.51
CA ALA A 80 4.33 3.87 -8.68
C ALA A 80 4.36 4.35 -10.15
N ASN A 81 4.92 3.57 -11.07
CA ASN A 81 4.95 3.86 -12.51
C ASN A 81 4.11 2.89 -13.37
N ILE A 82 3.01 2.31 -12.85
CA ILE A 82 2.00 1.66 -13.70
C ILE A 82 0.87 2.64 -13.99
N LEU A 83 0.91 3.24 -15.18
CA LEU A 83 -0.26 3.85 -15.79
C LEU A 83 -1.11 2.74 -16.46
N LEU A 84 -2.37 2.63 -16.05
CA LEU A 84 -3.38 1.91 -16.82
C LEU A 84 -3.76 2.78 -18.04
N VAL A 85 -3.98 2.16 -19.20
CA VAL A 85 -4.72 2.83 -20.27
C VAL A 85 -6.14 3.09 -19.76
N PRO A 86 -6.69 4.32 -19.85
CA PRO A 86 -8.07 4.59 -19.46
C PRO A 86 -9.02 3.63 -20.19
N GLY A 87 -9.69 2.76 -19.45
CA GLY A 87 -10.74 1.88 -19.99
C GLY A 87 -10.30 0.51 -20.55
N SER A 88 -9.08 0.00 -20.28
CA SER A 88 -8.68 -1.35 -20.71
C SER A 88 -7.96 -2.16 -19.62
N THR A 89 -7.88 -3.49 -19.81
CA THR A 89 -7.25 -4.46 -18.91
C THR A 89 -6.24 -5.36 -19.63
N GLU A 90 -5.73 -4.96 -20.79
CA GLU A 90 -4.70 -5.69 -21.55
C GLU A 90 -3.27 -5.25 -21.22
N ILE A 91 -2.34 -6.22 -21.19
CA ILE A 91 -0.88 -6.04 -21.12
C ILE A 91 -0.30 -6.65 -22.39
N ALA A 92 0.27 -5.84 -23.28
CA ALA A 92 0.56 -6.25 -24.66
C ALA A 92 1.89 -7.00 -24.88
N SER A 93 2.95 -6.82 -24.09
CA SER A 93 4.26 -7.50 -24.30
C SER A 93 5.28 -7.07 -23.23
N ILE A 94 6.35 -7.85 -23.02
CA ILE A 94 7.57 -7.35 -22.38
C ILE A 94 8.71 -7.29 -23.41
N ILE A 95 9.33 -6.11 -23.47
CA ILE A 95 10.33 -5.61 -24.43
C ILE A 95 9.70 -4.94 -25.66
N ASP A 96 8.90 -3.91 -25.39
CA ASP A 96 9.01 -2.56 -26.00
C ASP A 96 8.17 -1.63 -25.11
N GLY A 97 8.77 -0.66 -24.43
CA GLY A 97 8.01 0.24 -23.53
C GLY A 97 8.66 0.60 -22.20
N LEU A 98 9.99 0.64 -22.12
CA LEU A 98 10.63 1.50 -21.14
C LEU A 98 10.57 2.92 -21.70
N GLN A 99 9.65 3.76 -21.21
CA GLN A 99 9.68 5.17 -21.56
C GLN A 99 10.99 5.76 -21.01
N ILE A 100 11.76 6.41 -21.88
CA ILE A 100 12.91 7.20 -21.45
C ILE A 100 12.34 8.33 -20.61
N PRO A 101 12.71 8.44 -19.32
CA PRO A 101 12.22 9.51 -18.47
C PRO A 101 12.59 10.85 -19.10
N LYS A 102 11.71 11.83 -18.94
CA LYS A 102 11.91 13.19 -19.44
C LYS A 102 11.53 14.16 -18.35
N LEU A 103 12.28 15.25 -18.28
CA LEU A 103 11.84 16.38 -17.48
C LEU A 103 10.53 16.95 -18.05
N PRO A 104 9.63 17.46 -17.20
CA PRO A 104 8.43 18.16 -17.65
C PRO A 104 8.76 19.31 -18.61
N GLU A 105 7.90 19.55 -19.61
CA GLU A 105 8.14 20.61 -20.62
C GLU A 105 8.20 22.02 -19.98
N ASP A 106 7.47 22.21 -18.89
CA ASP A 106 7.39 23.44 -18.12
C ASP A 106 8.45 23.54 -17.00
N PHE A 107 9.41 22.61 -16.93
CA PHE A 107 10.43 22.55 -15.87
C PHE A 107 11.11 23.89 -15.59
N HIS A 108 11.55 24.59 -16.65
CA HIS A 108 12.25 25.87 -16.51
C HIS A 108 11.35 27.01 -16.01
N SER A 109 10.03 26.86 -16.11
CA SER A 109 9.03 27.81 -15.61
C SER A 109 8.45 27.46 -14.23
N MET A 110 8.78 26.29 -13.67
CA MET A 110 8.36 25.89 -12.31
C MET A 110 9.09 26.70 -11.22
N SER A 111 8.55 26.68 -9.99
CA SER A 111 9.26 27.21 -8.82
C SER A 111 10.55 26.43 -8.53
N THR A 112 11.42 26.95 -7.67
CA THR A 112 12.66 26.25 -7.28
C THR A 112 12.34 24.91 -6.60
N GLU A 113 11.33 24.87 -5.74
CA GLU A 113 10.84 23.64 -5.11
C GLU A 113 10.30 22.66 -6.16
N GLY A 114 9.49 23.13 -7.11
CA GLY A 114 8.94 22.28 -8.18
C GLY A 114 10.02 21.72 -9.10
N GLN A 115 11.09 22.47 -9.35
CA GLN A 115 12.25 21.97 -10.10
C GLN A 115 13.03 20.91 -9.33
N ILE A 116 13.21 21.08 -8.01
CA ILE A 116 13.88 20.07 -7.17
C ILE A 116 13.08 18.77 -7.17
N GLU A 117 11.75 18.85 -7.01
CA GLU A 117 10.85 17.69 -7.05
C GLU A 117 10.89 17.00 -8.42
N ALA A 118 10.67 17.75 -9.51
CA ALA A 118 10.70 17.20 -10.87
C ALA A 118 12.05 16.53 -11.21
N LYS A 119 13.17 17.12 -10.78
CA LYS A 119 14.50 16.54 -10.96
C LYS A 119 14.71 15.27 -10.13
N THR A 120 14.21 15.26 -8.90
CA THR A 120 14.29 14.07 -8.02
C THR A 120 13.49 12.92 -8.62
N THR A 121 12.27 13.18 -9.09
CA THR A 121 11.44 12.21 -9.80
C THR A 121 12.14 11.68 -11.04
N PHE A 122 12.65 12.57 -11.90
CA PHE A 122 13.40 12.17 -13.09
C PHE A 122 14.59 11.26 -12.77
N GLN A 123 15.39 11.59 -11.76
CA GLN A 123 16.54 10.78 -11.34
C GLN A 123 16.12 9.40 -10.82
N LEU A 124 15.01 9.33 -10.08
CA LEU A 124 14.45 8.07 -9.61
C LEU A 124 13.97 7.19 -10.76
N GLU A 125 13.25 7.78 -11.73
CA GLU A 125 12.79 7.07 -12.93
C GLU A 125 13.95 6.58 -13.79
N GLU A 126 14.99 7.38 -13.95
CA GLU A 126 16.22 7.01 -14.66
C GLU A 126 16.94 5.85 -13.95
N ALA A 127 17.09 5.91 -12.62
CA ALA A 127 17.67 4.82 -11.85
C ALA A 127 16.85 3.53 -11.97
N ASN A 128 15.51 3.63 -11.92
CA ASN A 128 14.60 2.50 -12.12
C ASN A 128 14.74 1.89 -13.53
N LEU A 129 14.88 2.73 -14.56
CA LEU A 129 15.12 2.32 -15.93
C LEU A 129 16.41 1.50 -16.04
N TYR A 130 17.53 2.04 -15.55
CA TYR A 130 18.82 1.34 -15.58
C TYR A 130 18.77 0.04 -14.78
N PHE A 131 18.12 0.05 -13.61
CA PHE A 131 17.94 -1.14 -12.80
C PHE A 131 17.16 -2.22 -13.54
N MET A 132 16.05 -1.87 -14.21
CA MET A 132 15.26 -2.81 -15.00
C MET A 132 16.06 -3.38 -16.18
N ALA A 133 16.80 -2.53 -16.91
CA ALA A 133 17.64 -2.95 -18.02
C ALA A 133 18.75 -3.92 -17.56
N ALA A 134 19.50 -3.54 -16.52
CA ALA A 134 20.55 -4.38 -15.95
C ALA A 134 19.99 -5.71 -15.38
N THR A 135 18.83 -5.66 -14.71
CA THR A 135 18.14 -6.86 -14.21
C THR A 135 17.73 -7.77 -15.35
N GLY A 136 17.19 -7.23 -16.45
CA GLY A 136 16.83 -8.00 -17.63
C GLY A 136 18.04 -8.63 -18.33
N MET A 137 19.21 -7.98 -18.28
CA MET A 137 20.45 -8.50 -18.89
C MET A 137 21.17 -9.52 -18.03
N HIS A 138 21.12 -9.37 -16.70
CA HIS A 138 22.00 -10.12 -15.79
C HIS A 138 21.25 -11.06 -14.84
N ASN A 139 19.91 -10.96 -14.72
CA ASN A 139 19.12 -11.75 -13.79
C ASN A 139 17.77 -12.18 -14.38
N ASN A 140 17.83 -13.20 -15.23
CA ASN A 140 16.67 -13.78 -15.91
C ASN A 140 15.58 -14.27 -14.95
N GLU A 141 15.93 -14.79 -13.77
CA GLU A 141 14.94 -15.22 -12.79
C GLU A 141 14.24 -14.01 -12.14
N HIS A 142 14.97 -12.93 -11.87
CA HIS A 142 14.37 -11.73 -11.30
C HIS A 142 13.42 -11.04 -12.28
N ILE A 143 13.77 -10.94 -13.57
CA ILE A 143 12.85 -10.35 -14.54
C ILE A 143 11.57 -11.19 -14.70
N LYS A 144 11.65 -12.52 -14.60
CA LYS A 144 10.46 -13.39 -14.56
C LYS A 144 9.57 -13.08 -13.35
N VAL A 145 10.15 -12.90 -12.15
CA VAL A 145 9.39 -12.52 -10.95
C VAL A 145 8.70 -11.15 -11.11
N LEU A 146 9.38 -10.18 -11.72
CA LEU A 146 8.80 -8.85 -11.95
C LEU A 146 7.63 -8.90 -12.96
N ARG A 147 7.66 -9.85 -13.89
CA ARG A 147 6.61 -10.10 -14.89
C ARG A 147 5.43 -10.91 -14.38
N ILE A 148 5.47 -11.41 -13.13
CA ILE A 148 4.33 -12.14 -12.54
C ILE A 148 3.07 -11.28 -12.62
N PRO A 149 1.94 -11.81 -13.13
CA PRO A 149 0.69 -11.07 -13.21
C PRO A 149 0.29 -10.48 -11.87
N HIS A 150 -0.01 -9.18 -11.89
CA HIS A 150 -0.47 -8.42 -10.72
C HIS A 150 0.47 -8.51 -9.49
N ASN A 151 1.79 -8.68 -9.72
CA ASN A 151 2.81 -8.63 -8.67
C ASN A 151 2.67 -7.47 -7.67
N PRO A 152 2.37 -6.20 -8.06
CA PRO A 152 2.07 -5.13 -7.09
C PRO A 152 0.98 -5.50 -6.09
N MET A 153 -0.11 -6.10 -6.55
CA MET A 153 -1.23 -6.48 -5.69
C MET A 153 -0.86 -7.64 -4.77
N ARG A 154 -0.10 -8.62 -5.27
CA ARG A 154 0.44 -9.71 -4.43
C ARG A 154 1.34 -9.15 -3.33
N LYS A 155 2.29 -8.28 -3.68
CA LYS A 155 3.18 -7.61 -2.72
C LYS A 155 2.39 -6.78 -1.70
N TYR A 156 1.41 -6.01 -2.17
CA TYR A 156 0.55 -5.20 -1.30
C TYR A 156 -0.17 -6.07 -0.27
N LEU A 157 -0.83 -7.15 -0.70
CA LEU A 157 -1.48 -8.11 0.20
C LEU A 157 -0.51 -8.67 1.25
N ILE A 158 0.67 -9.14 0.80
CA ILE A 158 1.69 -9.70 1.69
C ILE A 158 2.13 -8.66 2.72
N GLN A 159 2.36 -7.42 2.31
CA GLN A 159 2.71 -6.32 3.22
C GLN A 159 1.60 -6.06 4.25
N GLN A 160 0.33 -6.05 3.82
CA GLN A 160 -0.80 -5.84 4.74
C GLN A 160 -0.90 -6.94 5.81
N THR A 161 -0.50 -8.18 5.50
CA THR A 161 -0.56 -9.29 6.47
C THR A 161 0.46 -9.18 7.61
N GLY A 162 1.44 -8.29 7.47
CA GLY A 162 2.45 -8.01 8.50
C GLY A 162 2.21 -6.72 9.27
N TYR A 163 1.12 -5.99 8.98
CA TYR A 163 0.81 -4.75 9.66
C TYR A 163 0.31 -5.03 11.08
N PRO A 164 0.86 -4.38 12.12
CA PRO A 164 0.41 -4.57 13.49
C PRO A 164 -1.03 -4.09 13.70
N TRP A 165 -1.75 -4.75 14.61
CA TRP A 165 -3.07 -4.33 15.07
C TRP A 165 -3.14 -2.88 15.57
N ASP A 166 -3.88 -2.05 14.85
CA ASP A 166 -4.15 -0.64 15.18
C ASP A 166 -5.66 -0.30 15.14
N GLY A 167 -6.52 -1.29 14.93
CA GLY A 167 -7.96 -1.10 14.74
C GLY A 167 -8.39 -0.89 13.29
N ASP A 168 -7.45 -0.87 12.32
CA ASP A 168 -7.77 -0.86 10.89
C ASP A 168 -7.77 -2.26 10.28
N ILE A 169 -8.73 -2.51 9.39
CA ILE A 169 -8.83 -3.75 8.60
C ILE A 169 -9.13 -3.46 7.14
N ILE A 170 -9.27 -2.19 6.75
CA ILE A 170 -9.72 -1.78 5.41
C ILE A 170 -8.68 -2.21 4.38
N SER A 171 -7.41 -1.92 4.65
CA SER A 171 -6.34 -2.18 3.69
C SER A 171 -6.17 -3.68 3.41
N LEU A 172 -6.21 -4.51 4.46
CA LEU A 172 -6.13 -5.96 4.33
C LEU A 172 -7.39 -6.54 3.66
N ARG A 173 -8.59 -6.09 4.06
CA ARG A 173 -9.86 -6.54 3.48
C ARG A 173 -9.92 -6.21 1.99
N ALA A 174 -9.59 -4.98 1.60
CA ALA A 174 -9.57 -4.54 0.21
C ALA A 174 -8.56 -5.34 -0.63
N ALA A 175 -7.38 -5.63 -0.08
CA ALA A 175 -6.38 -6.46 -0.74
C ALA A 175 -6.88 -7.88 -0.99
N LEU A 176 -7.53 -8.50 0.00
CA LEU A 176 -8.12 -9.83 -0.11
C LEU A 176 -9.29 -9.87 -1.10
N VAL A 177 -10.21 -8.91 -1.04
CA VAL A 177 -11.31 -8.82 -2.00
C VAL A 177 -10.79 -8.61 -3.42
N GLY A 178 -9.78 -7.75 -3.59
CA GLY A 178 -9.16 -7.48 -4.89
C GLY A 178 -8.54 -8.73 -5.50
N ILE A 179 -7.70 -9.45 -4.74
CA ILE A 179 -6.98 -10.63 -5.24
C ILE A 179 -7.91 -11.82 -5.52
N THR A 180 -9.01 -11.94 -4.78
CA THR A 180 -9.99 -13.05 -4.91
C THR A 180 -11.07 -12.78 -5.96
N SER A 181 -11.08 -11.60 -6.59
CA SER A 181 -12.02 -11.31 -7.66
C SER A 181 -11.74 -12.17 -8.91
N ALA A 182 -12.78 -12.60 -9.61
CA ALA A 182 -12.67 -13.57 -10.72
C ALA A 182 -11.68 -13.12 -11.80
N LYS A 183 -11.63 -11.82 -12.10
CA LYS A 183 -10.70 -11.21 -13.06
C LYS A 183 -9.24 -11.41 -12.68
N PHE A 184 -8.91 -11.26 -11.39
CA PHE A 184 -7.53 -11.37 -10.91
C PHE A 184 -7.16 -12.82 -10.62
N TRP A 185 -8.06 -13.57 -9.98
CA TRP A 185 -7.77 -14.94 -9.58
C TRP A 185 -7.45 -15.87 -10.75
N GLY A 186 -8.14 -15.72 -11.89
CA GLY A 186 -7.86 -16.51 -13.09
C GLY A 186 -6.46 -16.33 -13.67
N SER A 187 -5.72 -15.27 -13.28
CA SER A 187 -4.32 -15.07 -13.64
C SER A 187 -3.32 -15.65 -12.63
N ILE A 188 -3.81 -16.06 -11.46
CA ILE A 188 -3.01 -16.59 -10.35
C ILE A 188 -3.03 -18.11 -10.37
N SER A 189 -4.21 -18.70 -10.52
CA SER A 189 -4.39 -20.15 -10.47
C SER A 189 -5.55 -20.59 -11.37
N ASP A 190 -5.39 -21.75 -12.00
CA ASP A 190 -6.47 -22.45 -12.72
C ASP A 190 -7.46 -23.12 -11.76
N LEU A 191 -7.10 -23.25 -10.47
CA LEU A 191 -7.97 -23.83 -9.45
C LEU A 191 -8.99 -22.79 -8.96
N PRO A 192 -10.20 -23.23 -8.55
CA PRO A 192 -11.17 -22.35 -7.91
C PRO A 192 -10.57 -21.64 -6.69
N CYS A 193 -10.91 -20.36 -6.52
CA CYS A 193 -10.45 -19.59 -5.37
C CYS A 193 -11.00 -20.21 -4.07
N PRO A 194 -10.15 -20.58 -3.09
CA PRO A 194 -10.61 -21.19 -1.85
C PRO A 194 -11.37 -20.20 -0.95
N VAL A 195 -11.23 -18.90 -1.24
CA VAL A 195 -11.82 -17.79 -0.48
C VAL A 195 -12.77 -17.03 -1.38
N SER A 196 -13.97 -16.77 -0.89
CA SER A 196 -14.97 -15.95 -1.57
C SER A 196 -15.64 -15.02 -0.58
N PHE A 197 -15.77 -13.76 -0.98
CA PHE A 197 -16.54 -12.76 -0.26
C PHE A 197 -17.92 -12.62 -0.91
N GLY A 198 -18.96 -12.35 -0.12
CA GLY A 198 -20.29 -12.03 -0.63
C GLY A 198 -20.28 -10.69 -1.38
N ASP A 199 -21.26 -10.46 -2.26
CA ASP A 199 -21.31 -9.22 -3.05
C ASP A 199 -21.45 -7.97 -2.15
N GLU A 200 -22.21 -8.07 -1.07
CA GLU A 200 -22.31 -7.01 -0.05
C GLU A 200 -20.96 -6.71 0.62
N GLU A 201 -20.18 -7.75 0.94
CA GLU A 201 -18.86 -7.61 1.54
C GLU A 201 -17.87 -6.98 0.56
N ARG A 202 -17.94 -7.36 -0.72
CA ARG A 202 -17.11 -6.79 -1.78
C ARG A 202 -17.41 -5.31 -1.97
N GLU A 203 -18.68 -4.96 -2.07
CA GLU A 203 -19.11 -3.57 -2.26
C GLU A 203 -18.70 -2.72 -1.06
N LYS A 204 -18.92 -3.22 0.17
CA LYS A 204 -18.46 -2.57 1.40
C LYS A 204 -16.95 -2.35 1.40
N ALA A 205 -16.16 -3.39 1.09
CA ALA A 205 -14.71 -3.28 1.07
C ALA A 205 -14.20 -2.26 0.03
N MET A 206 -14.86 -2.17 -1.12
CA MET A 206 -14.50 -1.19 -2.16
C MET A 206 -14.86 0.24 -1.76
N ARG A 207 -16.04 0.46 -1.14
CA ARG A 207 -16.42 1.77 -0.61
C ARG A 207 -15.45 2.24 0.49
N GLU A 208 -15.22 1.40 1.51
CA GLU A 208 -14.30 1.69 2.62
C GLU A 208 -12.87 1.98 2.12
N SER A 209 -12.40 1.24 1.10
CA SER A 209 -11.10 1.45 0.47
C SER A 209 -11.02 2.78 -0.30
N SER A 210 -12.10 3.18 -0.99
CA SER A 210 -12.16 4.48 -1.69
C SER A 210 -12.03 5.63 -0.71
N GLU A 211 -12.86 5.62 0.33
CA GLU A 211 -12.83 6.64 1.41
C GLU A 211 -11.44 6.71 2.06
N TRP A 212 -10.81 5.54 2.28
CA TRP A 212 -9.45 5.47 2.82
C TRP A 212 -8.40 6.09 1.90
N ASN A 213 -8.50 5.87 0.59
CA ASN A 213 -7.58 6.46 -0.36
C ASN A 213 -7.77 7.98 -0.49
N GLU A 214 -9.01 8.45 -0.44
CA GLU A 214 -9.33 9.89 -0.40
C GLU A 214 -8.75 10.55 0.86
N SER A 215 -8.91 9.89 2.02
CA SER A 215 -8.27 10.31 3.26
C SER A 215 -6.75 10.38 3.16
N LYS A 216 -6.10 9.34 2.63
CA LYS A 216 -4.64 9.37 2.45
C LYS A 216 -4.20 10.51 1.51
N ALA A 217 -4.95 10.79 0.45
CA ALA A 217 -4.66 11.89 -0.46
C ALA A 217 -4.75 13.25 0.27
N LEU A 218 -5.80 13.46 1.06
CA LEU A 218 -5.96 14.67 1.87
C LEU A 218 -4.82 14.79 2.90
N LEU A 219 -4.47 13.72 3.59
CA LEU A 219 -3.36 13.71 4.54
C LEU A 219 -2.02 14.05 3.86
N SER A 220 -1.81 13.60 2.62
CA SER A 220 -0.62 13.97 1.85
C SER A 220 -0.58 15.47 1.54
N ILE A 221 -1.72 16.07 1.18
CA ILE A 221 -1.82 17.52 0.94
C ILE A 221 -1.50 18.28 2.23
N ILE A 222 -2.06 17.85 3.36
CA ILE A 222 -1.80 18.46 4.67
C ILE A 222 -0.32 18.36 5.05
N ARG A 223 0.30 17.19 4.89
CA ARG A 223 1.73 16.98 5.18
C ARG A 223 2.62 17.90 4.35
N ASN A 224 2.31 18.06 3.06
CA ASN A 224 3.05 18.94 2.17
C ASN A 224 2.90 20.41 2.59
N ASP A 225 1.71 20.86 2.96
CA ASP A 225 1.48 22.22 3.46
C ASP A 225 2.17 22.47 4.81
N LEU A 226 2.25 21.44 5.67
CA LEU A 226 2.99 21.48 6.93
C LEU A 226 4.52 21.37 6.75
N GLY A 227 5.00 20.97 5.57
CA GLY A 227 6.41 20.70 5.32
C GLY A 227 6.97 19.55 6.17
N ILE A 228 6.18 18.49 6.39
CA ILE A 228 6.59 17.30 7.14
C ILE A 228 6.71 16.06 6.25
N ASP A 229 7.66 15.19 6.59
CA ASP A 229 7.78 13.86 5.97
C ASP A 229 6.71 12.88 6.49
N LEU A 230 6.73 11.64 6.00
CA LEU A 230 5.81 10.57 6.41
C LEU A 230 5.87 10.25 7.91
N GLU A 231 7.01 10.55 8.56
CA GLU A 231 7.26 10.34 9.99
C GLU A 231 6.99 11.60 10.82
N GLY A 232 6.52 12.68 10.20
CA GLY A 232 6.20 13.95 10.86
C GLY A 232 7.42 14.83 11.13
N ARG A 233 8.57 14.57 10.50
CA ARG A 233 9.78 15.38 10.67
C ARG A 233 9.76 16.59 9.74
N THR A 234 10.22 17.73 10.25
CA THR A 234 10.49 18.94 9.48
C THR A 234 11.99 19.16 9.32
N GLU A 235 12.38 20.00 8.36
CA GLU A 235 13.76 20.47 8.27
C GLU A 235 14.20 21.22 9.55
N PRO A 236 15.47 21.09 9.99
CA PRO A 236 15.97 21.77 11.18
C PRO A 236 15.88 23.29 11.07
N GLY A 237 15.36 23.96 12.11
CA GLY A 237 15.32 25.43 12.21
C GLY A 237 13.90 25.99 12.37
N LYS A 238 13.61 27.10 11.69
CA LYS A 238 12.32 27.83 11.79
C LYS A 238 11.11 27.05 11.28
N TRP A 239 11.31 25.93 10.59
CA TRP A 239 10.23 25.13 10.00
C TRP A 239 9.39 24.37 11.05
N TYR A 240 9.99 24.00 12.19
CA TYR A 240 9.26 23.30 13.25
C TYR A 240 8.16 24.17 13.87
N GLU A 241 8.48 25.41 14.24
CA GLU A 241 7.50 26.34 14.83
C GLU A 241 6.37 26.67 13.83
N CYS A 242 6.72 26.86 12.55
CA CYS A 242 5.74 27.05 11.48
C CYS A 242 4.82 25.83 11.34
N ALA A 243 5.37 24.61 11.28
CA ALA A 243 4.58 23.39 11.17
C ALA A 243 3.67 23.19 12.39
N VAL A 244 4.13 23.48 13.61
CA VAL A 244 3.31 23.42 14.83
C VAL A 244 2.17 24.43 14.78
N ALA A 245 2.45 25.69 14.39
CA ALA A 245 1.43 26.73 14.27
C ALA A 245 0.39 26.38 13.20
N ARG A 246 0.84 25.95 12.02
CA ARG A 246 0.00 25.55 10.89
C ARG A 246 -0.86 24.32 11.23
N ASN A 247 -0.29 23.33 11.91
CA ASN A 247 -1.04 22.18 12.41
C ASN A 247 -2.14 22.62 13.38
N ARG A 248 -1.84 23.55 14.29
CA ARG A 248 -2.85 24.10 15.19
C ARG A 248 -3.98 24.82 14.44
N GLU A 249 -3.66 25.58 13.40
CA GLU A 249 -4.67 26.22 12.53
C GLU A 249 -5.57 25.19 11.86
N PHE A 250 -5.00 24.13 11.26
CA PHE A 250 -5.77 23.04 10.67
C PHE A 250 -6.68 22.36 11.69
N ARG A 251 -6.19 22.08 12.89
CA ARG A 251 -7.01 21.48 13.97
C ARG A 251 -8.21 22.36 14.32
N MET A 252 -7.98 23.67 14.45
CA MET A 252 -9.05 24.62 14.76
C MET A 252 -10.06 24.74 13.62
N GLU A 253 -9.60 24.73 12.37
CA GLU A 253 -10.48 24.79 11.21
C GLU A 253 -11.30 23.51 11.05
N MET A 254 -10.71 22.34 11.26
CA MET A 254 -11.45 21.07 11.28
C MET A 254 -12.56 21.12 12.32
N LEU A 255 -12.26 21.51 13.57
CA LEU A 255 -13.28 21.64 14.62
C LEU A 255 -14.38 22.67 14.30
N ARG A 256 -14.03 23.75 13.58
CA ARG A 256 -14.98 24.78 13.14
C ARG A 256 -15.95 24.22 12.11
N GLN A 257 -15.47 23.37 11.22
CA GLN A 257 -16.27 22.73 10.17
C GLN A 257 -17.02 21.48 10.66
N SER A 258 -16.56 20.83 11.72
CA SER A 258 -17.22 19.64 12.30
C SER A 258 -18.62 19.94 12.84
N GLU A 259 -19.53 19.01 12.61
CA GLU A 259 -20.83 19.02 13.26
C GLU A 259 -20.68 18.83 14.78
N VAL A 260 -21.70 19.24 15.54
CA VAL A 260 -21.65 19.21 17.03
C VAL A 260 -21.35 17.81 17.56
N HIS A 261 -21.87 16.77 16.91
CA HIS A 261 -21.69 15.38 17.30
C HIS A 261 -20.30 14.82 16.89
N GLU A 262 -19.62 15.45 15.94
CA GLU A 262 -18.30 15.03 15.44
C GLU A 262 -17.15 15.73 16.17
N ARG A 263 -17.40 16.88 16.81
CA ARG A 263 -16.36 17.69 17.47
C ARG A 263 -15.54 16.93 18.50
N GLU A 264 -16.16 16.04 19.27
CA GLU A 264 -15.45 15.23 20.26
C GLU A 264 -14.52 14.21 19.59
N ILE A 265 -14.98 13.60 18.49
CA ILE A 265 -14.20 12.64 17.70
C ILE A 265 -13.03 13.36 17.02
N CYS A 266 -13.28 14.52 16.41
CA CYS A 266 -12.24 15.35 15.82
C CYS A 266 -11.21 15.76 16.89
N TRP A 267 -11.63 16.26 18.05
CA TRP A 267 -10.69 16.67 19.11
C TRP A 267 -9.80 15.53 19.62
N ARG A 268 -10.32 14.30 19.73
CA ARG A 268 -9.55 13.14 20.22
C ARG A 268 -8.54 12.61 19.20
N ASN A 269 -8.79 12.81 17.91
CA ASN A 269 -7.98 12.25 16.83
C ASN A 269 -7.07 13.30 16.15
N LEU A 270 -7.24 14.59 16.47
CA LEU A 270 -6.48 15.72 15.94
C LEU A 270 -5.15 15.95 16.65
#